data_AF-A0A1I5BJ37-F1
#
_entry.id   AF-A0A1I5BJ37-F1
#
_cell.length_a   1.000
_cell.length_b   1.000
_cell.length_c   1.000
_cell.angle_alpha   90.00
_cell.angle_beta   90.00
_cell.angle_gamma   90.00
#
_symmetry.space_group_name_H-M   'P 1'
#
loop_
_entity.id
_entity.type
_entity.pdbx_description
1 polymer ?
#
loop_
_entity_poly.entity_id
_entity_poly.type
_entity_poly.pdbx_seq_one_letter_code
_entity_poly.pdbx_strand_id
1 'polypeptide(L)'
;MKHFTKDELYAEIREYMCAFADCLDRVYFLGAGWGLLGLDSKNYPTDQIEDLKPEDVDINKYYLTAMLDELYEYGINGRRKIDLDWMDFEEAEFFVESISHFRLIEESSLGYSITLSQHVIMMATARWALEKRYGLAVNESEEWSQLGAVLTLSEIALLANMDEKSVRNAANPKHKNHLKTFNHGSRTYVNVGDAKAWLQQRRGFKPTVIIDPAAERDLTKIGFISEQDFGSYLNVQREKKGLALTDAVNAISPSDLTEEKLAGLEQGHFFFDQILFVRLARLYELHTKAFVFAGLALHQKLERDQVEEQMNKHIQS
;
A
#
# COMPACT_ATOMS: atom_id res chain seq x y z
N MET A 1 17.22 8.44 -10.70
CA MET A 1 15.94 9.00 -11.20
C MET A 1 15.53 10.13 -10.27
N LYS A 2 14.83 11.17 -10.72
CA LYS A 2 14.27 12.18 -9.81
C LYS A 2 13.22 11.46 -8.93
N HIS A 3 13.24 11.69 -7.62
CA HIS A 3 12.14 11.19 -6.77
C HIS A 3 10.84 11.87 -7.24
N PHE A 4 9.82 11.06 -7.49
CA PHE A 4 8.46 11.54 -7.75
C PHE A 4 7.59 11.37 -6.51
N THR A 5 6.51 12.13 -6.43
CA THR A 5 5.54 12.11 -5.35
C THR A 5 4.38 11.17 -5.66
N LYS A 6 3.62 10.83 -4.62
CA LYS A 6 2.36 10.09 -4.76
C LYS A 6 1.33 10.86 -5.60
N ASP A 7 1.32 12.19 -5.51
CA ASP A 7 0.45 13.03 -6.34
C ASP A 7 0.82 12.96 -7.82
N GLU A 8 2.13 12.90 -8.14
CA GLU A 8 2.60 12.69 -9.53
C GLU A 8 2.19 11.30 -10.05
N LEU A 9 2.27 10.26 -9.21
CA LEU A 9 1.73 8.93 -9.56
C LEU A 9 0.22 9.01 -9.83
N TYR A 10 -0.54 9.66 -8.95
CA TYR A 10 -1.99 9.81 -9.10
C TYR A 10 -2.39 10.62 -10.32
N ALA A 11 -1.59 11.62 -10.71
CA ALA A 11 -1.79 12.34 -11.95
C ALA A 11 -1.63 11.40 -13.15
N GLU A 12 -0.57 10.59 -13.19
CA GLU A 12 -0.35 9.59 -14.23
C GLU A 12 -1.50 8.57 -14.30
N ILE A 13 -2.00 8.10 -13.15
CA ILE A 13 -3.16 7.18 -13.09
C ILE A 13 -4.39 7.81 -13.74
N ARG A 14 -4.68 9.08 -13.46
CA ARG A 14 -5.82 9.77 -14.09
C ARG A 14 -5.67 9.87 -15.60
N GLU A 15 -4.47 10.18 -16.09
CA GLU A 15 -4.20 10.32 -17.52
C GLU A 15 -4.50 9.03 -18.29
N TYR A 16 -3.92 7.89 -17.88
CA TYR A 16 -4.17 6.65 -18.60
C TYR A 16 -5.58 6.10 -18.37
N MET A 17 -6.26 6.44 -17.27
CA MET A 17 -7.67 6.10 -17.08
C MET A 17 -8.58 6.90 -18.02
N CYS A 18 -8.26 8.16 -18.30
CA CYS A 18 -8.97 8.95 -19.32
C CYS A 18 -8.72 8.38 -20.72
N ALA A 19 -7.46 8.07 -21.07
CA ALA A 19 -7.12 7.45 -22.35
C ALA A 19 -7.82 6.08 -22.53
N PHE A 20 -7.92 5.30 -21.45
CA PHE A 20 -8.65 4.04 -21.48
C PHE A 20 -10.16 4.25 -21.64
N ALA A 21 -10.75 5.24 -20.97
CA ALA A 21 -12.16 5.60 -21.13
C ALA A 21 -12.48 6.07 -22.57
N ASP A 22 -11.61 6.89 -23.17
CA ASP A 22 -11.72 7.30 -24.57
C ASP A 22 -11.69 6.08 -25.50
N CYS A 23 -10.74 5.16 -25.28
CA CYS A 23 -10.68 3.92 -26.03
C CYS A 23 -11.99 3.11 -25.93
N LEU A 24 -12.61 3.03 -24.75
CA LEU A 24 -13.86 2.30 -24.57
C LEU A 24 -15.03 2.97 -25.32
N ASP A 25 -15.12 4.30 -25.29
CA ASP A 25 -16.15 5.04 -26.03
C ASP A 25 -16.01 4.86 -27.55
N ARG A 26 -14.76 4.83 -28.06
CA ARG A 26 -14.49 4.61 -29.49
C ARG A 26 -14.79 3.18 -29.95
N VAL A 27 -14.47 2.18 -29.12
CA VAL A 27 -14.51 0.76 -29.52
C VAL A 27 -15.87 0.10 -29.25
N TYR A 28 -16.54 0.47 -28.16
CA TYR A 28 -17.77 -0.20 -27.73
C TYR A 28 -19.02 0.60 -28.08
N PHE A 29 -19.32 1.64 -27.32
CA PHE A 29 -20.44 2.54 -27.57
C PHE A 29 -20.25 3.85 -26.80
N LEU A 30 -20.84 4.94 -27.33
CA LEU A 30 -20.81 6.25 -26.69
C LEU A 30 -21.41 6.17 -25.27
N GLY A 31 -20.62 6.55 -24.26
CA GLY A 31 -21.02 6.48 -22.85
C GLY A 31 -20.34 5.36 -22.05
N ALA A 32 -19.69 4.39 -22.71
CA ALA A 32 -18.96 3.32 -22.04
C ALA A 32 -17.80 3.86 -21.17
N GLY A 33 -17.03 4.82 -21.68
CA GLY A 33 -15.95 5.50 -20.97
C GLY A 33 -16.46 6.29 -19.77
N TRP A 34 -17.53 7.06 -19.94
CA TRP A 34 -18.21 7.77 -18.84
C TRP A 34 -18.66 6.81 -17.73
N GLY A 35 -19.21 5.65 -18.11
CA GLY A 35 -19.60 4.58 -17.19
C GLY A 35 -18.42 4.01 -16.39
N LEU A 36 -17.28 3.72 -17.06
CA LEU A 36 -16.03 3.33 -16.37
C LEU A 36 -15.61 4.39 -15.34
N LEU A 37 -15.65 5.65 -15.74
CA LEU A 37 -15.26 6.78 -14.91
C LEU A 37 -16.30 7.14 -13.84
N GLY A 38 -17.49 6.54 -13.87
CA GLY A 38 -18.56 6.82 -12.91
C GLY A 38 -19.00 8.28 -12.95
N LEU A 39 -18.89 8.90 -14.12
CA LEU A 39 -19.22 10.29 -14.39
C LEU A 39 -20.46 10.35 -15.29
N ASP A 40 -21.26 11.41 -15.16
CA ASP A 40 -22.37 11.69 -16.07
C ASP A 40 -21.93 12.73 -17.10
N SER A 41 -21.95 12.35 -18.38
CA SER A 41 -21.53 13.22 -19.50
C SER A 41 -22.33 14.52 -19.57
N LYS A 42 -23.57 14.55 -19.04
CA LYS A 42 -24.40 15.78 -19.00
C LYS A 42 -23.84 16.88 -18.10
N ASN A 43 -22.89 16.56 -17.23
CA ASN A 43 -22.23 17.54 -16.37
C ASN A 43 -21.06 18.26 -17.06
N TYR A 44 -20.73 17.87 -18.30
CA TYR A 44 -19.60 18.40 -19.06
C TYR A 44 -20.08 19.18 -20.29
N PRO A 45 -19.26 20.13 -20.80
CA PRO A 45 -19.64 20.95 -21.96
C PRO A 45 -19.91 20.13 -23.24
N THR A 46 -19.27 18.97 -23.34
CA THR A 46 -19.43 18.00 -24.43
C THR A 46 -19.64 16.61 -23.84
N ASP A 47 -20.19 15.71 -24.64
CA ASP A 47 -20.33 14.29 -24.32
C ASP A 47 -19.08 13.47 -24.71
N GLN A 48 -17.97 14.14 -25.05
CA GLN A 48 -16.74 13.52 -25.49
C GLN A 48 -15.74 13.43 -24.33
N ILE A 49 -15.12 12.26 -24.16
CA ILE A 49 -14.09 12.04 -23.13
C ILE A 49 -12.85 12.91 -23.36
N GLU A 50 -12.60 13.35 -24.60
CA GLU A 50 -11.45 14.21 -24.95
C GLU A 50 -11.44 15.54 -24.18
N ASP A 51 -12.62 16.05 -23.79
CA ASP A 51 -12.76 17.30 -23.03
C ASP A 51 -12.72 17.10 -21.51
N LEU A 52 -12.66 15.84 -21.04
CA LEU A 52 -12.56 15.52 -19.62
C LEU A 52 -11.17 15.89 -19.11
N LYS A 53 -11.12 16.65 -18.02
CA LYS A 53 -9.87 16.93 -17.33
C LYS A 53 -9.50 15.74 -16.44
N PRO A 54 -8.25 15.26 -16.47
CA PRO A 54 -7.83 14.15 -15.62
C PRO A 54 -8.17 14.37 -14.14
N GLU A 55 -8.08 15.60 -13.64
CA GLU A 55 -8.36 15.95 -12.25
C GLU A 55 -9.81 15.68 -11.80
N ASP A 56 -10.75 15.60 -12.75
CA ASP A 56 -12.17 15.32 -12.47
C ASP A 56 -12.41 13.81 -12.21
N VAL A 57 -11.42 12.95 -12.50
CA VAL A 57 -11.50 11.50 -12.27
C VAL A 57 -11.15 11.17 -10.82
N ASP A 58 -12.12 10.64 -10.07
CA ASP A 58 -11.88 10.01 -8.78
C ASP A 58 -11.27 8.62 -8.96
N ILE A 59 -9.94 8.58 -8.93
CA ILE A 59 -9.18 7.34 -9.06
C ILE A 59 -9.22 6.46 -7.81
N ASN A 60 -9.63 6.98 -6.65
CA ASN A 60 -9.57 6.23 -5.39
C ASN A 60 -10.61 5.10 -5.32
N LYS A 61 -11.63 5.16 -6.17
CA LYS A 61 -12.63 4.09 -6.30
C LYS A 61 -12.09 2.83 -6.98
N TYR A 62 -10.94 2.90 -7.66
CA TYR A 62 -10.36 1.75 -8.35
C TYR A 62 -9.42 0.99 -7.45
N TYR A 63 -9.59 -0.34 -7.42
CA TYR A 63 -8.70 -1.25 -6.71
C TYR A 63 -7.23 -1.10 -7.15
N LEU A 64 -6.99 -0.88 -8.45
CA LEU A 64 -5.66 -0.61 -9.01
C LEU A 64 -4.95 0.56 -8.31
N THR A 65 -5.66 1.66 -8.04
CA THR A 65 -5.06 2.83 -7.38
C THR A 65 -4.61 2.49 -5.97
N ALA A 66 -5.42 1.73 -5.22
CA ALA A 66 -5.07 1.26 -3.89
C ALA A 66 -3.84 0.33 -3.93
N MET A 67 -3.75 -0.57 -4.92
CA MET A 67 -2.57 -1.44 -5.10
C MET A 67 -1.31 -0.64 -5.42
N LEU A 68 -1.36 0.29 -6.38
CA LEU A 68 -0.21 1.12 -6.75
C LEU A 68 0.21 2.06 -5.61
N ASP A 69 -0.74 2.55 -4.81
CA ASP A 69 -0.46 3.32 -3.58
C ASP A 69 0.38 2.50 -2.59
N GLU A 70 -0.02 1.26 -2.38
CA GLU A 70 0.63 0.32 -1.48
C GLU A 70 2.01 -0.12 -2.00
N LEU A 71 2.11 -0.43 -3.29
CA LEU A 71 3.38 -0.72 -3.96
C LEU A 71 4.32 0.48 -3.91
N TYR A 72 3.80 1.71 -3.98
CA TYR A 72 4.60 2.92 -3.82
C TYR A 72 5.17 3.02 -2.40
N GLU A 73 4.34 2.82 -1.37
CA GLU A 73 4.82 2.80 0.02
C GLU A 73 5.88 1.71 0.22
N TYR A 74 5.63 0.52 -0.31
CA TYR A 74 6.55 -0.60 -0.20
C TYR A 74 7.85 -0.38 -0.98
N GLY A 75 7.77 -0.27 -2.29
CA GLY A 75 8.93 -0.16 -3.20
C GLY A 75 9.74 1.11 -2.97
N ILE A 76 9.08 2.27 -2.95
CA ILE A 76 9.73 3.58 -2.90
C ILE A 76 10.05 4.03 -1.47
N ASN A 77 9.13 3.83 -0.53
CA ASN A 77 9.33 4.27 0.86
C ASN A 77 9.91 3.19 1.78
N GLY A 78 9.95 1.93 1.36
CA GLY A 78 10.38 0.83 2.21
C GLY A 78 9.38 0.54 3.33
N ARG A 79 8.10 0.87 3.14
CA ARG A 79 7.05 0.77 4.14
C ARG A 79 6.12 -0.39 3.75
N ARG A 80 6.27 -1.52 4.42
CA ARG A 80 5.53 -2.75 4.12
C ARG A 80 4.44 -2.98 5.16
N LYS A 81 3.19 -3.20 4.73
CA LYS A 81 2.15 -3.66 5.66
C LYS A 81 2.42 -5.09 6.13
N ILE A 82 2.01 -5.42 7.35
CA ILE A 82 2.22 -6.75 7.94
C ILE A 82 1.48 -7.87 7.18
N ASP A 83 0.31 -7.54 6.64
CA ASP A 83 -0.59 -8.40 5.88
C ASP A 83 -0.32 -8.39 4.36
N LEU A 84 0.72 -7.68 3.92
CA LEU A 84 1.10 -7.57 2.52
C LEU A 84 1.50 -8.94 1.92
N ASP A 85 0.64 -9.49 1.05
CA ASP A 85 0.95 -10.62 0.17
C ASP A 85 1.29 -10.13 -1.25
N TRP A 86 2.26 -10.76 -1.90
CA TRP A 86 2.67 -10.38 -3.25
C TRP A 86 1.67 -10.81 -4.32
N MET A 87 0.92 -11.88 -4.05
CA MET A 87 -0.16 -12.32 -4.93
C MET A 87 -1.18 -11.20 -5.16
N ASP A 88 -1.36 -10.31 -4.19
CA ASP A 88 -2.27 -9.18 -4.29
C ASP A 88 -1.79 -8.13 -5.31
N PHE A 89 -0.52 -8.15 -5.76
CA PHE A 89 0.03 -7.16 -6.70
C PHE A 89 0.19 -7.65 -8.12
N GLU A 90 0.06 -8.96 -8.36
CA GLU A 90 0.14 -9.53 -9.71
C GLU A 90 -0.92 -8.90 -10.63
N GLU A 91 -2.09 -8.54 -10.09
CA GLU A 91 -3.13 -7.85 -10.84
C GLU A 91 -2.72 -6.45 -11.28
N ALA A 92 -2.05 -5.67 -10.41
CA ALA A 92 -1.56 -4.34 -10.75
C ALA A 92 -0.45 -4.42 -11.80
N GLU A 93 0.48 -5.36 -11.65
CA GLU A 93 1.54 -5.61 -12.62
C GLU A 93 0.96 -6.00 -13.98
N PHE A 94 0.08 -7.00 -14.01
CA PHE A 94 -0.56 -7.47 -15.23
C PHE A 94 -1.36 -6.37 -15.91
N PHE A 95 -2.09 -5.55 -15.14
CA PHE A 95 -2.87 -4.45 -15.71
C PHE A 95 -1.97 -3.38 -16.33
N VAL A 96 -0.95 -2.91 -15.63
CA VAL A 96 -0.03 -1.86 -16.13
C VAL A 96 0.76 -2.38 -17.34
N GLU A 97 1.21 -3.63 -17.31
CA GLU A 97 1.86 -4.27 -18.46
C GLU A 97 0.88 -4.42 -19.64
N SER A 98 -0.36 -4.80 -19.38
CA SER A 98 -1.38 -4.95 -20.43
C SER A 98 -1.68 -3.61 -21.11
N ILE A 99 -1.83 -2.52 -20.35
CA ILE A 99 -2.00 -1.17 -20.92
C ILE A 99 -0.82 -0.81 -21.84
N SER A 100 0.41 -1.14 -21.44
CA SER A 100 1.60 -0.82 -22.23
C SER A 100 1.64 -1.48 -23.61
N HIS A 101 0.88 -2.54 -23.81
CA HIS A 101 0.81 -3.31 -25.06
C HIS A 101 -0.57 -3.22 -25.74
N PHE A 102 -1.52 -2.49 -25.15
CA PHE A 102 -2.90 -2.47 -25.62
C PHE A 102 -3.06 -1.47 -26.77
N ARG A 103 -2.82 -1.92 -28.00
CA ARG A 103 -2.81 -1.08 -29.22
C ARG A 103 -3.98 -0.11 -29.39
N LEU A 104 -5.18 -0.45 -28.92
CA LEU A 104 -6.35 0.44 -29.06
C LEU A 104 -6.23 1.71 -28.20
N ILE A 105 -5.49 1.65 -27.10
CA ILE A 105 -5.20 2.83 -26.27
C ILE A 105 -4.12 3.72 -26.90
N GLU A 106 -3.22 3.15 -27.73
CA GLU A 106 -2.22 3.93 -28.50
C GLU A 106 -2.89 4.83 -29.54
N GLU A 107 -4.09 4.47 -29.99
CA GLU A 107 -4.91 5.28 -30.90
C GLU A 107 -5.73 6.35 -30.17
N SER A 108 -5.63 6.46 -28.84
CA SER A 108 -6.30 7.52 -28.10
C SER A 108 -5.76 8.89 -28.51
N SER A 109 -6.66 9.86 -28.65
CA SER A 109 -6.30 11.26 -28.84
C SER A 109 -5.68 11.88 -27.58
N LEU A 110 -5.89 11.24 -26.42
CA LEU A 110 -5.35 11.65 -25.14
C LEU A 110 -3.93 11.10 -24.96
N GLY A 111 -2.97 11.99 -24.73
CA GLY A 111 -1.64 11.61 -24.30
C GLY A 111 -1.67 11.03 -22.89
N TYR A 112 -0.96 9.92 -22.67
CA TYR A 112 -0.81 9.31 -21.35
C TYR A 112 0.62 8.77 -21.15
N SER A 113 1.01 8.61 -19.89
CA SER A 113 2.21 7.87 -19.47
C SER A 113 1.80 6.74 -18.53
N ILE A 114 2.65 5.72 -18.43
CA ILE A 114 2.57 4.65 -17.41
C ILE A 114 3.93 4.44 -16.73
N THR A 115 4.87 5.36 -16.96
CA THR A 115 6.27 5.25 -16.54
C THR A 115 6.40 5.21 -15.02
N LEU A 116 5.63 6.00 -14.27
CA LEU A 116 5.68 6.03 -12.82
C LEU A 116 5.09 4.75 -12.22
N SER A 117 3.94 4.30 -12.72
CA SER A 117 3.32 3.03 -12.32
C SER A 117 4.23 1.84 -12.58
N GLN A 118 4.84 1.75 -13.77
CA GLN A 118 5.84 0.73 -14.09
C GLN A 118 7.04 0.82 -13.13
N HIS A 119 7.52 2.03 -12.84
CA HIS A 119 8.63 2.21 -11.91
C HIS A 119 8.30 1.77 -10.48
N VAL A 120 7.08 2.07 -10.00
CA VAL A 120 6.57 1.62 -8.70
C VAL A 120 6.59 0.09 -8.63
N ILE A 121 6.03 -0.58 -9.64
CA ILE A 121 6.01 -2.05 -9.73
C ILE A 121 7.45 -2.60 -9.72
N MET A 122 8.32 -2.12 -10.61
CA MET A 122 9.71 -2.58 -10.69
C MET A 122 10.48 -2.40 -9.37
N MET A 123 10.26 -1.27 -8.66
CA MET A 123 10.87 -1.02 -7.36
C MET A 123 10.35 -1.96 -6.27
N ALA A 124 9.04 -2.23 -6.26
CA ALA A 124 8.44 -3.18 -5.33
C ALA A 124 8.91 -4.62 -5.61
N THR A 125 9.00 -5.02 -6.88
CA THR A 125 9.48 -6.36 -7.29
C THR A 125 10.94 -6.56 -6.88
N ALA A 126 11.81 -5.59 -7.17
CA ALA A 126 13.22 -5.64 -6.76
C ALA A 126 13.35 -5.72 -5.22
N ARG A 127 12.51 -5.00 -4.48
CA ARG A 127 12.51 -5.02 -3.02
C ARG A 127 11.99 -6.36 -2.46
N TRP A 128 10.95 -6.92 -3.06
CA TRP A 128 10.45 -8.24 -2.73
C TRP A 128 11.51 -9.32 -2.92
N ALA A 129 12.24 -9.27 -4.04
CA ALA A 129 13.39 -10.15 -4.31
C ALA A 129 14.52 -9.97 -3.27
N LEU A 130 14.74 -8.74 -2.77
CA LEU A 130 15.69 -8.48 -1.70
C LEU A 130 15.24 -9.09 -0.35
N GLU A 131 13.95 -9.15 -0.07
CA GLU A 131 13.40 -9.60 1.21
C GLU A 131 13.19 -11.09 1.31
N LYS A 132 12.62 -11.71 0.28
CA LYS A 132 12.28 -13.13 0.29
C LYS A 132 13.55 -13.99 0.23
N ARG A 133 13.57 -15.03 1.07
CA ARG A 133 14.54 -16.15 0.94
C ARG A 133 14.16 -17.11 -0.19
N TYR A 134 12.95 -16.98 -0.74
CA TYR A 134 12.50 -17.73 -1.91
C TYR A 134 12.87 -16.96 -3.16
N GLY A 135 13.92 -17.44 -3.79
CA GLY A 135 14.26 -17.12 -5.17
C GLY A 135 15.24 -18.16 -5.68
N LEU A 136 15.51 -18.07 -6.97
CA LEU A 136 16.35 -18.99 -7.72
C LEU A 136 17.80 -18.95 -7.20
N ALA A 137 18.24 -19.94 -6.40
CA ALA A 137 19.65 -20.09 -6.07
C ALA A 137 20.36 -20.93 -7.13
N VAL A 138 21.53 -20.46 -7.53
CA VAL A 138 22.47 -21.22 -8.36
C VAL A 138 23.32 -22.04 -7.40
N ASN A 139 23.19 -23.37 -7.45
CA ASN A 139 24.14 -24.26 -6.79
C ASN A 139 25.37 -24.50 -7.69
N GLU A 140 26.42 -25.12 -7.14
CA GLU A 140 27.63 -25.48 -7.88
C GLU A 140 27.38 -26.47 -9.03
N SER A 141 26.20 -27.08 -9.11
CA SER A 141 25.80 -28.03 -10.15
C SER A 141 24.97 -27.40 -11.28
N GLU A 142 24.93 -26.06 -11.39
CA GLU A 142 24.18 -25.31 -12.41
C GLU A 142 22.65 -25.58 -12.44
N GLU A 143 22.11 -26.23 -11.41
CA GLU A 143 20.67 -26.45 -11.26
C GLU A 143 20.07 -25.36 -10.38
N TRP A 144 18.98 -24.77 -10.85
CA TRP A 144 18.20 -23.82 -10.07
C TRP A 144 17.56 -24.54 -8.88
N SER A 145 18.18 -24.42 -7.71
CA SER A 145 17.64 -24.97 -6.46
C SER A 145 16.99 -23.84 -5.64
N GLN A 146 15.92 -24.15 -4.92
CA GLN A 146 15.01 -23.18 -4.28
C GLN A 146 15.57 -22.42 -3.05
N LEU A 147 16.89 -22.24 -2.93
CA LEU A 147 17.53 -21.88 -1.65
C LEU A 147 18.14 -20.47 -1.55
N GLY A 148 17.83 -19.54 -2.47
CA GLY A 148 18.28 -18.16 -2.30
C GLY A 148 17.98 -17.25 -3.48
N ALA A 149 17.20 -16.20 -3.23
CA ALA A 149 16.98 -15.14 -4.22
C ALA A 149 18.28 -14.42 -4.60
N VAL A 150 18.38 -14.05 -5.87
CA VAL A 150 19.49 -13.32 -6.46
C VAL A 150 18.93 -12.08 -7.15
N LEU A 151 19.70 -11.00 -7.17
CA LEU A 151 19.32 -9.76 -7.85
C LEU A 151 20.22 -9.51 -9.05
N THR A 152 19.64 -9.00 -10.12
CA THR A 152 20.35 -8.44 -11.26
C THR A 152 20.97 -7.08 -10.92
N LEU A 153 21.94 -6.63 -11.72
CA LEU A 153 22.51 -5.30 -11.54
C LEU A 153 21.48 -4.18 -11.77
N SER A 154 20.48 -4.40 -12.61
CA SER A 154 19.39 -3.44 -12.88
C SER A 154 18.50 -3.27 -11.64
N GLU A 155 18.13 -4.37 -10.96
CA GLU A 155 17.36 -4.30 -9.70
C GLU A 155 18.17 -3.62 -8.58
N ILE A 156 19.48 -3.89 -8.48
CA ILE A 156 20.34 -3.18 -7.53
C ILE A 156 20.42 -1.69 -7.86
N ALA A 157 20.47 -1.32 -9.15
CA ALA A 157 20.48 0.06 -9.60
C ALA A 157 19.19 0.79 -9.20
N LEU A 158 18.04 0.15 -9.38
CA LEU A 158 16.74 0.64 -8.92
C LEU A 158 16.76 0.89 -7.40
N LEU A 159 17.06 -0.12 -6.59
CA LEU A 159 17.06 -0.03 -5.13
C LEU A 159 18.06 1.00 -4.58
N ALA A 160 19.20 1.19 -5.26
CA ALA A 160 20.21 2.17 -4.87
C ALA A 160 19.92 3.60 -5.36
N ASN A 161 18.88 3.78 -6.20
CA ASN A 161 18.65 5.00 -6.99
C ASN A 161 19.90 5.43 -7.77
N MET A 162 20.51 4.49 -8.49
CA MET A 162 21.70 4.67 -9.32
C MET A 162 21.42 4.22 -10.74
N ASP A 163 22.23 4.66 -11.70
CA ASP A 163 22.25 4.04 -13.03
C ASP A 163 23.02 2.71 -12.99
N GLU A 164 22.66 1.79 -13.88
CA GLU A 164 23.26 0.45 -13.93
C GLU A 164 24.78 0.50 -14.23
N LYS A 165 25.24 1.49 -15.00
CA LYS A 165 26.66 1.67 -15.29
C LYS A 165 27.45 2.03 -14.01
N SER A 166 26.89 2.87 -13.15
CA SER A 166 27.47 3.18 -11.83
C SER A 166 27.48 1.97 -10.90
N VAL A 167 26.44 1.12 -10.94
CA VAL A 167 26.44 -0.15 -10.19
C VAL A 167 27.50 -1.11 -10.72
N ARG A 168 27.64 -1.26 -12.05
CA ARG A 168 28.69 -2.05 -12.69
C ARG A 168 30.09 -1.57 -12.28
N ASN A 169 30.31 -0.25 -12.25
CA ASN A 169 31.57 0.31 -11.77
C ASN A 169 31.79 -0.01 -10.28
N ALA A 170 30.75 0.09 -9.45
CA ALA A 170 30.81 -0.25 -8.04
C ALA A 170 31.04 -1.76 -7.79
N ALA A 171 30.75 -2.63 -8.75
CA ALA A 171 31.06 -4.07 -8.69
C ALA A 171 32.53 -4.42 -9.00
N ASN A 172 33.35 -3.45 -9.42
CA ASN A 172 34.75 -3.71 -9.74
C ASN A 172 35.55 -4.14 -8.48
N PRO A 173 36.14 -5.35 -8.45
CA PRO A 173 36.83 -5.91 -7.27
C PRO A 173 38.00 -5.05 -6.75
N LYS A 174 38.53 -4.14 -7.58
CA LYS A 174 39.59 -3.21 -7.18
C LYS A 174 39.12 -2.15 -6.18
N HIS A 175 37.81 -1.92 -6.03
CA HIS A 175 37.28 -1.00 -5.03
C HIS A 175 37.16 -1.68 -3.66
N LYS A 176 37.56 -0.96 -2.60
CA LYS A 176 37.56 -1.46 -1.21
C LYS A 176 36.18 -1.93 -0.73
N ASN A 177 35.12 -1.24 -1.15
CA ASN A 177 33.73 -1.54 -0.79
C ASN A 177 32.93 -1.90 -2.05
N HIS A 178 33.48 -2.78 -2.90
CA HIS A 178 32.81 -3.18 -4.12
C HIS A 178 31.56 -4.03 -3.83
N LEU A 179 30.58 -3.95 -4.73
CA LEU A 179 29.43 -4.85 -4.74
C LEU A 179 29.93 -6.24 -5.16
N LYS A 180 29.76 -7.24 -4.31
CA LYS A 180 30.12 -8.61 -4.69
C LYS A 180 29.11 -9.14 -5.69
N THR A 181 29.61 -9.67 -6.80
CA THR A 181 28.80 -10.21 -7.89
C THR A 181 29.31 -11.57 -8.29
N PHE A 182 28.46 -12.39 -8.90
CA PHE A 182 28.86 -13.62 -9.58
C PHE A 182 28.19 -13.69 -10.96
N ASN A 183 28.75 -14.49 -11.86
CA ASN A 183 28.19 -14.69 -13.19
C ASN A 183 27.46 -16.04 -13.24
N HIS A 184 26.34 -16.08 -13.94
CA HIS A 184 25.65 -17.31 -14.30
C HIS A 184 25.14 -17.18 -15.74
N GLY A 185 25.66 -18.04 -16.63
CA GLY A 185 25.50 -17.87 -18.08
C GLY A 185 26.05 -16.53 -18.57
N SER A 186 25.23 -15.77 -19.30
CA SER A 186 25.58 -14.45 -19.84
C SER A 186 25.23 -13.27 -18.91
N ARG A 187 24.72 -13.54 -17.71
CA ARG A 187 24.19 -12.53 -16.79
C ARG A 187 25.01 -12.46 -15.49
N THR A 188 25.06 -11.27 -14.92
CA THR A 188 25.72 -10.98 -13.64
C THR A 188 24.67 -10.76 -12.57
N TYR A 189 24.88 -11.41 -11.43
CA TYR A 189 23.95 -11.46 -10.30
C TYR A 189 24.63 -11.09 -8.99
N VAL A 190 23.80 -10.81 -7.99
CA VAL A 190 24.18 -10.41 -6.64
C VAL A 190 23.38 -11.26 -5.66
N ASN A 191 24.06 -11.88 -4.70
CA ASN A 191 23.37 -12.56 -3.61
C ASN A 191 22.66 -11.55 -2.71
N VAL A 192 21.46 -11.88 -2.22
CA VAL A 192 20.68 -11.00 -1.33
C VAL A 192 21.48 -10.49 -0.13
N GLY A 193 22.30 -11.34 0.49
CA GLY A 193 23.14 -10.95 1.63
C GLY A 193 24.15 -9.85 1.30
N ASP A 194 24.87 -10.02 0.18
CA ASP A 194 25.83 -9.02 -0.31
C ASP A 194 25.12 -7.75 -0.80
N ALA A 195 23.96 -7.89 -1.46
CA ALA A 195 23.11 -6.78 -1.86
C ALA A 195 22.69 -5.92 -0.66
N LYS A 196 22.14 -6.54 0.40
CA LYS A 196 21.72 -5.84 1.62
C LYS A 196 22.88 -5.11 2.29
N ALA A 197 24.01 -5.80 2.49
CA ALA A 197 25.18 -5.21 3.13
C ALA A 197 25.72 -4.01 2.36
N TRP A 198 25.68 -4.07 1.02
CA TRP A 198 26.12 -2.98 0.16
C TRP A 198 25.11 -1.83 0.10
N LEU A 199 23.81 -2.14 -0.03
CA LEU A 199 22.72 -1.16 -0.09
C LEU A 199 22.58 -0.35 1.20
N GLN A 200 22.79 -0.97 2.38
CA GLN A 200 22.77 -0.29 3.68
C GLN A 200 23.80 0.85 3.80
N GLN A 201 24.84 0.84 2.99
CA GLN A 201 25.86 1.90 2.96
C GLN A 201 25.50 3.04 1.99
N ARG A 202 24.38 2.95 1.28
CA ARG A 202 23.97 3.91 0.23
C ARG A 202 22.92 4.88 0.76
N ARG A 203 23.14 6.17 0.49
CA ARG A 203 22.23 7.26 0.89
C ARG A 203 20.83 7.14 0.27
N GLY A 204 20.72 6.55 -0.92
CA GLY A 204 19.44 6.42 -1.64
C GLY A 204 18.57 5.24 -1.18
N PHE A 205 19.15 4.29 -0.44
CA PHE A 205 18.44 3.09 -0.02
C PHE A 205 17.69 3.34 1.29
N LYS A 206 16.38 3.05 1.28
CA LYS A 206 15.55 3.00 2.48
C LYS A 206 15.38 1.54 2.90
N PRO A 207 15.87 1.11 4.08
CA PRO A 207 15.59 -0.22 4.61
C PRO A 207 14.09 -0.44 4.76
N THR A 208 13.63 -1.66 4.52
CA THR A 208 12.22 -1.98 4.73
C THR A 208 11.88 -2.00 6.21
N VAL A 209 10.80 -1.32 6.57
CA VAL A 209 10.15 -1.35 7.87
C VAL A 209 8.77 -1.99 7.71
N ILE A 210 8.45 -2.92 8.61
CA ILE A 210 7.10 -3.49 8.70
C ILE A 210 6.25 -2.50 9.49
N ILE A 211 5.12 -2.15 8.92
CA ILE A 211 4.11 -1.27 9.50
C ILE A 211 2.88 -2.09 9.71
N ASP A 212 2.30 -1.94 10.89
CA ASP A 212 0.95 -2.37 11.12
C ASP A 212 0.05 -1.12 11.01
N PRO A 213 -0.77 -1.01 9.95
CA PRO A 213 -1.66 0.14 9.75
C PRO A 213 -2.65 0.32 10.90
N ALA A 214 -3.07 -0.77 11.55
CA ALA A 214 -3.93 -0.71 12.73
C ALA A 214 -3.16 -0.18 13.95
N ALA A 215 -1.83 -0.13 13.89
CA ALA A 215 -1.00 0.21 15.03
C ALA A 215 -0.31 1.57 14.95
N GLU A 216 -0.21 2.14 13.75
CA GLU A 216 0.47 3.41 13.47
C GLU A 216 -0.48 4.47 12.88
N ARG A 217 -1.79 4.22 12.93
CA ARG A 217 -2.81 5.16 12.44
C ARG A 217 -2.74 6.50 13.18
N ASP A 218 -2.67 7.59 12.42
CA ASP A 218 -2.87 8.93 12.95
C ASP A 218 -4.36 9.20 13.17
N LEU A 219 -4.81 8.99 14.40
CA LEU A 219 -6.21 9.19 14.81
C LEU A 219 -6.68 10.64 14.73
N THR A 220 -5.79 11.62 14.47
CA THR A 220 -6.20 13.00 14.20
C THR A 220 -6.73 13.19 12.78
N LYS A 221 -6.37 12.28 11.87
CA LYS A 221 -6.74 12.32 10.44
C LYS A 221 -7.75 11.26 10.08
N ILE A 222 -7.55 10.04 10.57
CA ILE A 222 -8.33 8.86 10.20
C ILE A 222 -8.88 8.23 11.49
N GLY A 223 -10.20 8.29 11.65
CA GLY A 223 -10.91 7.65 12.77
C GLY A 223 -11.07 6.14 12.58
N PHE A 224 -12.00 5.54 13.30
CA PHE A 224 -12.33 4.12 13.14
C PHE A 224 -13.49 3.93 12.15
N ILE A 225 -13.38 2.91 11.30
CA ILE A 225 -14.33 2.65 10.21
C ILE A 225 -15.46 1.73 10.70
N SER A 226 -15.13 0.79 11.59
CA SER A 226 -16.03 -0.21 12.16
C SER A 226 -15.65 -0.58 13.60
N GLU A 227 -16.53 -1.33 14.26
CA GLU A 227 -16.26 -1.88 15.59
C GLU A 227 -15.07 -2.84 15.58
N GLN A 228 -14.96 -3.67 14.54
CA GLN A 228 -13.84 -4.59 14.35
C GLN A 228 -12.51 -3.85 14.19
N ASP A 229 -12.50 -2.76 13.41
CA ASP A 229 -11.33 -1.91 13.19
C ASP A 229 -10.85 -1.27 14.51
N PHE A 230 -11.78 -0.80 15.35
CA PHE A 230 -11.47 -0.33 16.69
C PHE A 230 -10.87 -1.43 17.59
N GLY A 231 -11.47 -2.61 17.60
CA GLY A 231 -11.00 -3.74 18.40
C GLY A 231 -9.60 -4.21 18.00
N SER A 232 -9.37 -4.37 16.70
CA SER A 232 -8.05 -4.69 16.15
C SER A 232 -7.00 -3.64 16.52
N TYR A 233 -7.32 -2.35 16.41
CA TYR A 233 -6.43 -1.27 16.85
C TYR A 233 -6.04 -1.44 18.33
N LEU A 234 -7.01 -1.66 19.22
CA LEU A 234 -6.74 -1.84 20.66
C LEU A 234 -5.85 -3.05 20.94
N ASN A 235 -6.14 -4.20 20.32
CA ASN A 235 -5.33 -5.41 20.51
C ASN A 235 -3.87 -5.14 20.13
N VAL A 236 -3.64 -4.50 18.98
CA VAL A 236 -2.27 -4.22 18.55
C VAL A 236 -1.57 -3.23 19.49
N GLN A 237 -2.25 -2.20 19.99
CA GLN A 237 -1.63 -1.30 20.98
C GLN A 237 -1.25 -2.03 22.27
N ARG A 238 -2.07 -2.97 22.73
CA ARG A 238 -1.76 -3.81 23.89
C ARG A 238 -0.55 -4.71 23.64
N GLU A 239 -0.53 -5.41 22.51
CA GLU A 239 0.57 -6.29 22.10
C GLU A 239 1.88 -5.52 21.92
N LYS A 240 1.84 -4.32 21.34
CA LYS A 240 3.00 -3.42 21.23
C LYS A 240 3.60 -3.02 22.57
N LYS A 241 2.77 -2.88 23.61
CA LYS A 241 3.22 -2.63 24.98
C LYS A 241 3.69 -3.90 25.69
N GLY A 242 3.57 -5.07 25.06
CA GLY A 242 3.93 -6.36 25.65
C GLY A 242 3.06 -6.73 26.85
N LEU A 243 1.82 -6.21 26.91
CA LEU A 243 0.91 -6.41 28.03
C LEU A 243 0.01 -7.62 27.79
N ALA A 244 -0.10 -8.51 28.77
CA ALA A 244 -1.22 -9.45 28.81
C ALA A 244 -2.53 -8.71 29.09
N LEU A 245 -3.67 -9.32 28.78
CA LEU A 245 -5.00 -8.77 29.11
C LEU A 245 -5.13 -8.45 30.60
N THR A 246 -4.69 -9.38 31.47
CA THR A 246 -4.62 -9.23 32.92
C THR A 246 -3.86 -7.97 33.32
N ASP A 247 -2.71 -7.72 32.70
CA ASP A 247 -1.83 -6.59 33.05
C ASP A 247 -2.46 -5.26 32.65
N ALA A 248 -3.07 -5.21 31.46
CA ALA A 248 -3.78 -4.03 30.98
C ALA A 248 -4.98 -3.67 31.87
N VAL A 249 -5.77 -4.68 32.27
CA VAL A 249 -6.90 -4.50 33.20
C VAL A 249 -6.42 -4.01 34.57
N ASN A 250 -5.38 -4.63 35.13
CA ASN A 250 -4.81 -4.24 36.42
C ASN A 250 -4.25 -2.81 36.40
N ALA A 251 -3.64 -2.39 35.28
CA ALA A 251 -3.06 -1.06 35.11
C ALA A 251 -4.12 0.07 35.06
N ILE A 252 -5.36 -0.24 34.66
CA ILE A 252 -6.45 0.73 34.51
C ILE A 252 -7.16 1.05 35.85
N SER A 253 -6.66 0.51 36.98
CA SER A 253 -7.18 0.65 38.35
C SER A 253 -8.59 0.08 38.54
N PRO A 254 -9.00 -0.32 39.76
CA PRO A 254 -10.22 -1.09 39.99
C PRO A 254 -11.44 -0.24 39.64
N SER A 255 -11.89 -0.42 38.42
CA SER A 255 -13.04 0.17 37.75
C SER A 255 -13.62 -0.93 36.87
N ASP A 256 -14.83 -0.74 36.36
CA ASP A 256 -15.69 -1.75 35.76
C ASP A 256 -15.16 -2.48 34.52
N LEU A 257 -13.87 -2.36 34.19
CA LEU A 257 -13.18 -3.11 33.13
C LEU A 257 -12.73 -4.47 33.66
N THR A 258 -13.35 -5.53 33.15
CA THR A 258 -12.91 -6.92 33.34
C THR A 258 -12.07 -7.38 32.14
N GLU A 259 -11.33 -8.46 32.27
CA GLU A 259 -10.64 -9.09 31.13
C GLU A 259 -11.62 -9.45 30.02
N GLU A 260 -12.81 -9.94 30.37
CA GLU A 260 -13.89 -10.25 29.42
C GLU A 260 -14.34 -8.99 28.65
N LYS A 261 -14.53 -7.86 29.32
CA LYS A 261 -14.91 -6.61 28.65
C LYS A 261 -13.80 -6.07 27.75
N LEU A 262 -12.54 -6.16 28.18
CA LEU A 262 -11.42 -5.73 27.35
C LEU A 262 -11.25 -6.66 26.13
N ALA A 263 -11.31 -7.96 26.32
CA ALA A 263 -11.28 -8.94 25.24
C ALA A 263 -12.46 -8.75 24.28
N GLY A 264 -13.65 -8.43 24.82
CA GLY A 264 -14.81 -8.10 24.00
C GLY A 264 -14.59 -6.86 23.15
N LEU A 265 -14.06 -5.77 23.72
CA LEU A 265 -13.68 -4.58 22.95
C LEU A 265 -12.66 -4.92 21.85
N GLU A 266 -11.62 -5.71 22.16
CA GLU A 266 -10.60 -6.15 21.20
C GLU A 266 -11.16 -7.06 20.08
N GLN A 267 -12.27 -7.75 20.34
CA GLN A 267 -13.01 -8.57 19.37
C GLN A 267 -14.11 -7.79 18.63
N GLY A 268 -14.25 -6.48 18.85
CA GLY A 268 -15.23 -5.64 18.17
C GLY A 268 -16.60 -5.57 18.86
N HIS A 269 -16.75 -6.02 20.11
CA HIS A 269 -17.94 -5.72 20.93
C HIS A 269 -17.84 -4.29 21.48
N PHE A 270 -18.11 -3.33 20.60
CA PHE A 270 -17.87 -1.92 20.88
C PHE A 270 -18.92 -1.33 21.83
N PHE A 271 -18.44 -0.54 22.79
CA PHE A 271 -19.25 0.41 23.55
C PHE A 271 -18.42 1.64 23.84
N PHE A 272 -19.08 2.80 23.93
CA PHE A 272 -18.39 4.04 24.22
C PHE A 272 -18.39 4.34 25.73
N ASP A 273 -17.20 4.36 26.32
CA ASP A 273 -16.98 4.86 27.67
C ASP A 273 -15.80 5.84 27.64
N GLN A 274 -16.12 7.13 27.82
CA GLN A 274 -15.14 8.21 27.77
C GLN A 274 -14.02 8.02 28.81
N ILE A 275 -14.36 7.60 30.04
CA ILE A 275 -13.40 7.48 31.13
C ILE A 275 -12.47 6.30 30.84
N LEU A 276 -13.03 5.16 30.43
CA LEU A 276 -12.27 3.99 30.00
C LEU A 276 -11.33 4.33 28.85
N PHE A 277 -11.81 5.03 27.82
CA PHE A 277 -11.01 5.35 26.63
C PHE A 277 -9.88 6.34 26.95
N VAL A 278 -10.09 7.28 27.88
CA VAL A 278 -9.02 8.14 28.39
C VAL A 278 -7.94 7.30 29.09
N ARG A 279 -8.33 6.29 29.86
CA ARG A 279 -7.38 5.40 30.56
C ARG A 279 -6.63 4.49 29.61
N LEU A 280 -7.32 3.86 28.65
CA LEU A 280 -6.70 3.07 27.59
C LEU A 280 -5.71 3.91 26.77
N ALA A 281 -6.08 5.13 26.40
CA ALA A 281 -5.17 6.02 25.69
C ALA A 281 -3.92 6.35 26.50
N ARG A 282 -4.04 6.53 27.83
CA ARG A 282 -2.87 6.77 28.69
C ARG A 282 -2.02 5.52 28.84
N LEU A 283 -2.63 4.36 29.05
CA LEU A 283 -1.93 3.07 29.17
C LEU A 283 -1.10 2.77 27.92
N TYR A 284 -1.69 2.99 26.74
CA TYR A 284 -1.05 2.74 25.46
C TYR A 284 -0.23 3.93 24.93
N GLU A 285 -0.09 5.01 25.70
CA GLU A 285 0.63 6.25 25.33
C GLU A 285 0.14 6.88 24.00
N LEU A 286 -1.17 6.83 23.77
CA LEU A 286 -1.82 7.42 22.62
C LEU A 286 -2.17 8.90 22.85
N HIS A 287 -2.35 9.64 21.76
CA HIS A 287 -2.88 11.00 21.84
C HIS A 287 -4.34 10.99 22.34
N THR A 288 -4.53 11.22 23.65
CA THR A 288 -5.79 11.00 24.37
C THR A 288 -6.99 11.64 23.70
N LYS A 289 -6.90 12.91 23.30
CA LYS A 289 -8.01 13.63 22.66
C LYS A 289 -8.40 13.01 21.31
N ALA A 290 -7.41 12.60 20.53
CA ALA A 290 -7.66 12.03 19.20
C ALA A 290 -8.30 10.65 19.32
N PHE A 291 -7.78 9.81 20.22
CA PHE A 291 -8.33 8.47 20.47
C PHE A 291 -9.78 8.52 20.97
N VAL A 292 -10.06 9.36 21.97
CA VAL A 292 -11.42 9.49 22.52
C VAL A 292 -12.40 10.03 21.47
N PHE A 293 -11.98 11.03 20.68
CA PHE A 293 -12.84 11.58 19.62
C PHE A 293 -13.06 10.63 18.46
N ALA A 294 -12.04 9.86 18.06
CA ALA A 294 -12.20 8.80 17.06
C ALA A 294 -13.20 7.73 17.55
N GLY A 295 -13.11 7.33 18.82
CA GLY A 295 -14.08 6.42 19.44
C GLY A 295 -15.50 7.00 19.50
N LEU A 296 -15.65 8.27 19.86
CA LEU A 296 -16.96 8.95 19.88
C LEU A 296 -17.56 9.05 18.48
N ALA A 297 -16.76 9.37 17.46
CA ALA A 297 -17.21 9.44 16.09
C ALA A 297 -17.73 8.06 15.59
N LEU A 298 -17.04 6.98 15.95
CA LEU A 298 -17.50 5.62 15.66
C LEU A 298 -18.83 5.33 16.35
N HIS A 299 -18.97 5.67 17.64
CA HIS A 299 -20.21 5.48 18.38
C HIS A 299 -21.40 6.19 17.73
N GLN A 300 -21.22 7.47 17.39
CA GLN A 300 -22.26 8.28 16.73
C GLN A 300 -22.67 7.70 15.38
N LYS A 301 -21.71 7.18 14.61
CA LYS A 301 -21.98 6.49 13.35
C LYS A 301 -22.87 5.26 13.58
N LEU A 302 -22.50 4.39 14.53
CA LEU A 302 -23.26 3.16 14.82
C LEU A 302 -24.67 3.44 15.32
N GLU A 303 -24.86 4.44 16.19
CA GLU A 303 -26.19 4.85 16.65
C GLU A 303 -27.06 5.35 15.48
N ARG A 304 -26.50 6.17 14.59
CA ARG A 304 -27.22 6.64 13.40
C ARG A 304 -27.64 5.46 12.52
N ASP A 305 -26.72 4.55 12.22
CA ASP A 305 -26.98 3.40 11.36
C ASP A 305 -28.07 2.49 11.97
N GLN A 306 -28.10 2.32 13.30
CA GLN A 306 -29.18 1.59 14.02
C GLN A 306 -30.54 2.29 13.92
N VAL A 307 -30.58 3.61 14.08
CA VAL A 307 -31.82 4.39 13.95
C VAL A 307 -32.37 4.31 12.54
N GLU A 308 -31.52 4.41 11.52
CA GLU A 308 -31.90 4.25 10.11
C GLU A 308 -32.50 2.86 9.86
N GLU A 309 -31.89 1.80 10.39
CA GLU A 309 -32.41 0.44 10.27
C GLU A 309 -33.79 0.28 10.94
N GLN A 310 -33.98 0.86 12.12
CA GLN A 310 -35.26 0.85 12.84
C GLN A 310 -36.35 1.61 12.08
N MET A 311 -36.02 2.77 11.51
CA MET A 311 -36.95 3.55 10.68
C MET A 311 -37.38 2.77 9.43
N ASN A 312 -36.43 2.14 8.75
CA ASN A 312 -36.71 1.32 7.56
C ASN A 312 -37.65 0.14 7.87
N LYS A 313 -37.48 -0.50 9.04
CA LYS A 313 -38.39 -1.57 9.49
C LYS A 313 -39.83 -1.08 9.72
N HIS A 314 -40.02 0.12 10.25
CA HIS A 314 -41.35 0.70 10.47
C HIS A 314 -42.03 1.20 9.20
N ILE A 315 -41.27 1.59 8.17
CA ILE A 315 -41.83 2.01 6.88
C ILE A 315 -42.33 0.79 6.08
N GLN A 316 -41.73 -0.38 6.28
CA GLN A 316 -42.08 -1.61 5.57
C GLN A 316 -43.20 -2.43 6.24
N SER A 317 -43.54 -2.13 7.50
CA SER A 317 -44.64 -2.76 8.26
C SER A 317 -45.96 -2.03 8.09
#